data_AF-A0A7U6GE96-F1
#
_entry.id   AF-A0A7U6GE96-F1
#
_cell.length_a   1.000
_cell.length_b   1.000
_cell.length_c   1.000
_cell.angle_alpha   90.00
_cell.angle_beta   90.00
_cell.angle_gamma   90.00
#
_symmetry.space_group_name_H-M   'P 1'
#
loop_
_entity.id
_entity.type
_entity.pdbx_description
1 polymer ?
#
loop_
_entity_poly.entity_id
_entity_poly.type
_entity_poly.pdbx_seq_one_letter_code
_entity_poly.pdbx_strand_id
1 'polypeptide(L)'
;MGKQLFKLIVILTILWVLVVALNPSNAIAPEIKEPVIIGGVVPHHLVAEDVMIDFYKNVSTKVKPDVIVLLSPDHFGKCASMGASFITANSQFLELNIATDKINKLRSHFNIIEDNASIYLDHGIENHIPFLNKYFRNSNVLPILVSQNVTLNIAKEFSDILNKILPYNSLIIASVDFSHYLPKSIENVHDQKSLRVLLDFEENEFPKIDVDSWQSLYILRSFSLKRGYGKYEILSHKNTQDYSNDYLASSTSYVSCIFEKGEIPTQNDKPLTLSFVGDIMLDRGVYQKILSNSYFYPFYHIEQAFRGLDYVVGNLEGPITYKKVNFPRDSLRFCFDKGALQTLLYAHFNVVSLSNNHTDNMGNKGLQETKEILESGNIEYFGEPWDFKNSKIFKGNGIVIVGFNATYPFKIGEVKDWIRNTKETHKNDFLILFMHFGEEYIQKSTSYDSYLAHTLVDAGADLIIGSHPHVVKDIELYTSEKRKIKTLIFYSLGNFIFDQYFSYETQVGLMLFITKIGKNFQFVLEPITLYQSQPKLMSEKERTTFLTELANMSSKDLKESIKNGIINLTINY
;
A
#
# COMPACT_ATOMS: atom_id res chain seq x y z
N MET A 1 -61.09 -68.24 12.62
CA MET A 1 -60.80 -66.85 12.21
C MET A 1 -59.37 -66.38 12.45
N GLY A 2 -58.65 -66.81 13.51
CA GLY A 2 -57.33 -66.24 13.86
C GLY A 2 -56.17 -66.47 12.88
N LYS A 3 -56.07 -67.63 12.21
CA LYS A 3 -54.93 -67.93 11.31
C LYS A 3 -54.95 -67.20 9.96
N GLN A 4 -56.13 -66.87 9.44
CA GLN A 4 -56.25 -66.09 8.20
C GLN A 4 -55.98 -64.60 8.44
N LEU A 5 -56.43 -64.07 9.59
CA LEU A 5 -56.16 -62.69 9.98
C LEU A 5 -54.65 -62.44 10.19
N PHE A 6 -53.95 -63.41 10.81
CA PHE A 6 -52.50 -63.31 11.01
C PHE A 6 -51.72 -63.34 9.68
N LYS A 7 -52.11 -64.20 8.73
CA LYS A 7 -51.50 -64.21 7.39
C LYS A 7 -51.76 -62.91 6.63
N LEU A 8 -52.95 -62.33 6.75
CA LEU A 8 -53.28 -61.06 6.10
C LEU A 8 -52.46 -59.90 6.68
N ILE A 9 -52.29 -59.87 8.01
CA ILE A 9 -51.46 -58.87 8.69
C ILE A 9 -49.99 -59.00 8.26
N VAL A 10 -49.44 -60.22 8.23
CA VAL A 10 -48.05 -60.43 7.81
C VAL A 10 -47.83 -60.03 6.34
N ILE A 11 -48.77 -60.37 5.45
CA ILE A 11 -48.69 -59.98 4.03
C ILE A 11 -48.80 -58.46 3.87
N LEU A 12 -49.71 -57.80 4.60
CA LEU A 12 -49.83 -56.34 4.59
C LEU A 12 -48.59 -55.65 5.16
N THR A 13 -47.95 -56.24 6.18
CA THR A 13 -46.72 -55.69 6.78
C THR A 13 -45.54 -55.84 5.82
N ILE A 14 -45.43 -56.98 5.13
CA ILE A 14 -44.38 -57.21 4.12
C ILE A 14 -44.62 -56.31 2.90
N LEU A 15 -45.87 -56.13 2.46
CA LEU A 15 -46.20 -55.18 1.38
C LEU A 15 -45.89 -53.74 1.80
N TRP A 16 -46.15 -53.36 3.05
CA TRP A 16 -45.85 -52.02 3.55
C TRP A 16 -44.34 -51.78 3.63
N VAL A 17 -43.56 -52.76 4.10
CA VAL A 17 -42.09 -52.68 4.10
C VAL A 17 -41.53 -52.62 2.67
N LEU A 18 -42.11 -53.36 1.71
CA LEU A 18 -41.72 -53.27 0.30
C LEU A 18 -42.12 -51.94 -0.35
N VAL A 19 -43.28 -51.38 -0.01
CA VAL A 19 -43.71 -50.05 -0.49
C VAL A 19 -42.82 -48.95 0.11
N VAL A 20 -42.41 -49.04 1.37
CA VAL A 20 -41.46 -48.11 2.00
C VAL A 20 -40.05 -48.29 1.43
N ALA A 21 -39.64 -49.51 1.07
CA ALA A 21 -38.33 -49.77 0.44
C ALA A 21 -38.28 -49.36 -1.05
N LEU A 22 -39.43 -49.33 -1.75
CA LEU A 22 -39.55 -48.96 -3.16
C LEU A 22 -39.98 -47.50 -3.39
N ASN A 23 -40.41 -46.79 -2.34
CA ASN A 23 -40.60 -45.33 -2.35
C ASN A 23 -39.69 -44.68 -1.29
N PRO A 24 -38.44 -44.33 -1.64
CA PRO A 24 -37.70 -43.34 -0.88
C PRO A 24 -38.30 -41.95 -1.19
N SER A 25 -39.55 -41.73 -0.78
CA SER A 25 -40.16 -40.41 -0.85
C SER A 25 -39.54 -39.53 0.25
N ASN A 26 -38.56 -38.73 -0.17
CA ASN A 26 -38.31 -37.36 0.29
C ASN A 26 -38.27 -37.15 1.80
N ALA A 27 -37.32 -37.80 2.48
CA ALA A 27 -36.54 -37.06 3.46
C ALA A 27 -35.38 -36.42 2.68
N ILE A 28 -35.67 -35.33 1.97
CA ILE A 28 -34.62 -34.41 1.54
C ILE A 28 -34.02 -33.92 2.86
N ALA A 29 -32.88 -34.47 3.28
CA ALA A 29 -32.02 -33.78 4.24
C ALA A 29 -31.93 -32.35 3.72
N PRO A 30 -32.26 -31.31 4.52
CA PRO A 30 -32.34 -29.96 4.01
C PRO A 30 -31.06 -29.73 3.24
N GLU A 31 -31.19 -29.56 1.92
CA GLU A 31 -30.07 -29.38 1.03
C GLU A 31 -29.35 -28.18 1.64
N ILE A 32 -28.20 -28.41 2.30
CA ILE A 32 -27.44 -27.34 2.91
C ILE A 32 -26.98 -26.55 1.71
N LYS A 33 -27.77 -25.53 1.35
CA LYS A 33 -27.43 -24.64 0.26
C LYS A 33 -26.10 -24.07 0.63
N GLU A 34 -25.09 -24.52 -0.10
CA GLU A 34 -23.74 -24.04 0.01
C GLU A 34 -23.80 -22.50 0.01
N PRO A 35 -23.20 -21.82 0.99
CA PRO A 35 -23.34 -20.40 1.08
C PRO A 35 -22.72 -19.77 -0.17
N VAL A 36 -23.36 -18.77 -0.76
CA VAL A 36 -22.81 -18.11 -1.97
C VAL A 36 -21.57 -17.31 -1.62
N ILE A 37 -21.53 -16.78 -0.39
CA ILE A 37 -20.42 -16.02 0.20
C ILE A 37 -20.13 -16.53 1.62
N ILE A 38 -18.88 -16.39 2.06
CA ILE A 38 -18.49 -16.69 3.46
C ILE A 38 -17.73 -15.56 4.14
N GLY A 39 -17.54 -14.44 3.46
CA GLY A 39 -17.00 -13.25 4.11
C GLY A 39 -16.92 -12.03 3.23
N GLY A 40 -16.57 -10.91 3.85
CA GLY A 40 -16.39 -9.64 3.18
C GLY A 40 -15.80 -8.55 4.07
N VAL A 41 -15.36 -7.47 3.44
CA VAL A 41 -14.82 -6.28 4.06
C VAL A 41 -15.86 -5.18 3.99
N VAL A 42 -15.99 -4.41 5.07
CA VAL A 42 -16.89 -3.24 5.13
C VAL A 42 -16.26 -2.17 6.03
N PRO A 43 -16.37 -0.88 5.68
CA PRO A 43 -15.86 0.20 6.52
C PRO A 43 -16.67 0.35 7.81
N HIS A 44 -16.14 1.11 8.77
CA HIS A 44 -16.81 1.39 10.04
C HIS A 44 -17.02 2.88 10.35
N HIS A 45 -16.45 3.81 9.57
CA HIS A 45 -16.82 5.21 9.68
C HIS A 45 -18.23 5.46 9.13
N LEU A 46 -19.11 6.03 9.96
CA LEU A 46 -20.49 6.37 9.58
C LEU A 46 -20.59 7.42 8.46
N VAL A 47 -19.50 8.13 8.13
CA VAL A 47 -19.44 8.95 6.90
C VAL A 47 -19.74 8.10 5.65
N ALA A 48 -19.35 6.82 5.67
CA ALA A 48 -19.62 5.85 4.61
C ALA A 48 -20.80 4.92 4.92
N GLU A 49 -21.81 5.39 5.67
CA GLU A 49 -22.98 4.59 6.05
C GLU A 49 -23.68 3.96 4.83
N ASP A 50 -23.72 4.65 3.68
CA ASP A 50 -24.28 4.12 2.44
C ASP A 50 -23.55 2.85 1.96
N VAL A 51 -22.21 2.84 2.07
CA VAL A 51 -21.37 1.66 1.76
C VAL A 51 -21.68 0.50 2.71
N MET A 52 -21.89 0.80 3.99
CA MET A 52 -22.27 -0.21 4.99
C MET A 52 -23.66 -0.78 4.69
N ILE A 53 -24.66 0.07 4.42
CA ILE A 53 -26.02 -0.33 4.06
C ILE A 53 -26.00 -1.28 2.86
N ASP A 54 -25.29 -0.90 1.80
CA ASP A 54 -25.22 -1.68 0.56
C ASP A 54 -24.55 -3.04 0.80
N PHE A 55 -23.46 -3.08 1.59
CA PHE A 55 -22.82 -4.33 1.99
C PHE A 55 -23.79 -5.27 2.71
N TYR A 56 -24.40 -4.84 3.82
CA TYR A 56 -25.26 -5.70 4.63
C TYR A 56 -26.50 -6.15 3.87
N LYS A 57 -27.11 -5.26 3.07
CA LYS A 57 -28.25 -5.59 2.23
C LYS A 57 -27.86 -6.66 1.19
N ASN A 58 -26.73 -6.51 0.51
CA ASN A 58 -26.25 -7.48 -0.46
C ASN A 58 -25.97 -8.84 0.20
N VAL A 59 -25.15 -8.86 1.25
CA VAL A 59 -24.73 -10.08 1.97
C VAL A 59 -25.93 -10.85 2.52
N SER A 60 -26.92 -10.16 3.12
CA SER A 60 -28.11 -10.81 3.70
C SER A 60 -28.96 -11.60 2.71
N THR A 61 -28.85 -11.31 1.42
CA THR A 61 -29.56 -12.05 0.35
C THR A 61 -28.77 -13.27 -0.13
N LYS A 62 -27.45 -13.31 0.12
CA LYS A 62 -26.52 -14.33 -0.37
C LYS A 62 -26.17 -15.40 0.67
N VAL A 63 -26.38 -15.13 1.97
CA VAL A 63 -26.08 -16.08 3.06
C VAL A 63 -27.04 -15.94 4.25
N LYS A 64 -27.30 -17.07 4.93
CA LYS A 64 -27.99 -17.14 6.23
C LYS A 64 -27.08 -17.84 7.24
N PRO A 65 -26.22 -17.10 7.95
CA PRO A 65 -25.15 -17.72 8.73
C PRO A 65 -25.61 -18.17 10.12
N ASP A 66 -25.11 -19.32 10.58
CA ASP A 66 -25.30 -19.76 11.97
C ASP A 66 -24.45 -18.92 12.94
N VAL A 67 -23.24 -18.55 12.49
CA VAL A 67 -22.27 -17.73 13.22
C VAL A 67 -21.71 -16.65 12.31
N ILE A 68 -21.70 -15.42 12.81
CA ILE A 68 -21.03 -14.26 12.23
C ILE A 68 -19.82 -13.91 13.10
N VAL A 69 -18.63 -13.92 12.53
CA VAL A 69 -17.45 -13.36 13.18
C VAL A 69 -17.27 -11.94 12.67
N LEU A 70 -17.28 -10.97 13.58
CA LEU A 70 -17.02 -9.56 13.27
C LEU A 70 -15.63 -9.21 13.81
N LEU A 71 -14.67 -9.02 12.91
CA LEU A 71 -13.29 -8.66 13.23
C LEU A 71 -13.12 -7.14 13.08
N SER A 72 -12.54 -6.49 14.07
CA SER A 72 -12.22 -5.05 14.06
C SER A 72 -10.81 -4.82 14.59
N PRO A 73 -10.07 -3.78 14.13
CA PRO A 73 -8.92 -3.26 14.88
C PRO A 73 -9.30 -2.92 16.32
N ASP A 74 -8.32 -2.97 17.22
CA ASP A 74 -8.39 -2.41 18.58
C ASP A 74 -7.90 -0.95 18.56
N HIS A 75 -8.81 -0.01 18.28
CA HIS A 75 -8.47 1.42 18.10
C HIS A 75 -7.90 2.07 19.36
N PHE A 76 -8.25 1.54 20.53
CA PHE A 76 -7.87 2.09 21.83
C PHE A 76 -6.69 1.35 22.49
N GLY A 77 -6.08 0.38 21.80
CA GLY A 77 -4.93 -0.38 22.30
C GLY A 77 -5.23 -1.17 23.58
N LYS A 78 -6.49 -1.55 23.83
CA LYS A 78 -6.93 -2.27 25.03
C LYS A 78 -6.29 -3.64 25.12
N CYS A 79 -6.17 -4.35 24.00
CA CYS A 79 -5.51 -5.65 23.92
C CYS A 79 -4.09 -5.56 24.49
N ALA A 80 -3.30 -4.59 24.01
CA ALA A 80 -1.93 -4.40 24.49
C ALA A 80 -1.88 -4.06 25.98
N SER A 81 -2.78 -3.17 26.45
CA SER A 81 -2.84 -2.79 27.87
C SER A 81 -3.20 -3.95 28.81
N MET A 82 -3.92 -4.95 28.31
CA MET A 82 -4.36 -6.12 29.06
C MET A 82 -3.51 -7.36 28.76
N GLY A 83 -2.46 -7.24 27.92
CA GLY A 83 -1.62 -8.34 27.47
C GLY A 83 -2.33 -9.37 26.57
N ALA A 84 -3.52 -9.05 26.04
CA ALA A 84 -4.31 -9.93 25.19
C ALA A 84 -3.90 -9.83 23.71
N SER A 85 -4.09 -10.92 22.97
CA SER A 85 -4.01 -10.90 21.51
C SER A 85 -5.35 -10.47 20.89
N PHE A 86 -6.45 -10.82 21.56
CA PHE A 86 -7.80 -10.53 21.12
C PHE A 86 -8.69 -10.18 22.32
N ILE A 87 -9.65 -9.28 22.12
CA ILE A 87 -10.73 -9.03 23.09
C ILE A 87 -12.06 -9.40 22.43
N THR A 88 -12.98 -10.02 23.18
CA THR A 88 -14.32 -10.38 22.72
C THR A 88 -15.38 -10.02 23.77
N ALA A 89 -16.66 -10.20 23.43
CA ALA A 89 -17.78 -9.98 24.32
C ALA A 89 -18.19 -11.26 25.05
N ASN A 90 -18.78 -11.14 26.23
CA ASN A 90 -19.38 -12.25 26.97
C ASN A 90 -20.85 -12.49 26.58
N SER A 91 -21.50 -13.49 27.18
CA SER A 91 -22.89 -13.88 26.85
C SER A 91 -23.96 -12.80 27.05
N GLN A 92 -23.67 -11.74 27.81
CA GLN A 92 -24.61 -10.66 28.18
C GLN A 92 -24.24 -9.35 27.46
N PHE A 93 -24.03 -9.41 26.15
CA PHE A 93 -23.63 -8.24 25.36
C PHE A 93 -24.77 -7.73 24.48
N LEU A 94 -25.40 -6.64 24.94
CA LEU A 94 -26.51 -5.97 24.26
C LEU A 94 -27.61 -6.97 23.85
N GLU A 95 -28.23 -6.78 22.68
CA GLU A 95 -29.25 -7.69 22.13
C GLU A 95 -28.66 -8.79 21.23
N LEU A 96 -27.33 -8.97 21.22
CA LEU A 96 -26.66 -9.94 20.35
C LEU A 96 -26.62 -11.32 20.99
N ASN A 97 -26.89 -12.36 20.21
CA ASN A 97 -26.68 -13.75 20.61
C ASN A 97 -25.20 -14.10 20.50
N ILE A 98 -24.44 -14.10 21.60
CA ILE A 98 -22.99 -14.33 21.54
C ILE A 98 -22.62 -15.81 21.40
N ALA A 99 -21.71 -16.11 20.47
CA ALA A 99 -21.19 -17.45 20.17
C ALA A 99 -20.19 -17.97 21.23
N THR A 100 -20.65 -18.09 22.47
CA THR A 100 -19.83 -18.46 23.65
C THR A 100 -19.10 -19.80 23.52
N ASP A 101 -19.68 -20.78 22.81
CA ASP A 101 -19.03 -22.07 22.55
C ASP A 101 -17.76 -21.91 21.71
N LYS A 102 -17.73 -20.92 20.79
CA LYS A 102 -16.56 -20.60 19.96
C LYS A 102 -15.49 -19.88 20.77
N ILE A 103 -15.89 -18.95 21.64
CA ILE A 103 -14.97 -18.22 22.54
C ILE A 103 -14.15 -19.22 23.37
N ASN A 104 -14.81 -20.21 23.98
CA ASN A 104 -14.15 -21.22 24.79
C ASN A 104 -13.13 -22.06 24.00
N LYS A 105 -13.42 -22.38 22.74
CA LYS A 105 -12.48 -23.11 21.86
C LYS A 105 -11.29 -22.25 21.43
N LEU A 106 -11.49 -20.94 21.25
CA LEU A 106 -10.41 -20.03 20.88
C LEU A 106 -9.48 -19.75 22.08
N ARG A 107 -10.03 -19.65 23.29
CA ARG A 107 -9.26 -19.44 24.53
C ARG A 107 -8.27 -20.55 24.87
N SER A 108 -8.47 -21.77 24.37
CA SER A 108 -7.49 -22.84 24.55
C SER A 108 -6.24 -22.68 23.68
N HIS A 109 -6.24 -21.72 22.75
CA HIS A 109 -5.14 -21.50 21.79
C HIS A 109 -4.56 -20.08 21.90
N PHE A 110 -5.38 -19.08 22.24
CA PHE A 110 -4.98 -17.67 22.24
C PHE A 110 -5.30 -16.99 23.57
N ASN A 111 -4.53 -15.94 23.89
CA ASN A 111 -4.86 -15.07 25.00
C ASN A 111 -6.04 -14.15 24.62
N ILE A 112 -7.25 -14.59 24.93
CA ILE A 112 -8.51 -13.88 24.65
C ILE A 112 -9.18 -13.44 25.95
N ILE A 113 -9.38 -12.13 26.09
CA ILE A 113 -10.10 -11.53 27.21
C ILE A 113 -11.54 -11.25 26.78
N GLU A 114 -12.49 -11.57 27.67
CA GLU A 114 -13.88 -11.12 27.51
C GLU A 114 -14.03 -9.79 28.25
N ASP A 115 -14.32 -8.72 27.52
CA ASP A 115 -14.55 -7.39 28.10
C ASP A 115 -15.58 -6.60 27.28
N ASN A 116 -16.83 -6.62 27.75
CA ASN A 116 -17.94 -5.94 27.08
C ASN A 116 -17.71 -4.44 26.92
N ALA A 117 -17.02 -3.80 27.87
CA ALA A 117 -16.76 -2.37 27.82
C ALA A 117 -15.87 -2.00 26.63
N SER A 118 -14.76 -2.72 26.43
CA SER A 118 -13.88 -2.50 25.28
C SER A 118 -14.60 -2.76 23.95
N ILE A 119 -15.41 -3.83 23.86
CA ILE A 119 -16.19 -4.11 22.65
C ILE A 119 -17.23 -3.00 22.37
N TYR A 120 -17.89 -2.50 23.41
CA TYR A 120 -18.90 -1.45 23.27
C TYR A 120 -18.30 -0.09 22.90
N LEU A 121 -17.12 0.24 23.43
CA LEU A 121 -16.46 1.52 23.17
C LEU A 121 -15.77 1.58 21.81
N ASP A 122 -15.41 0.44 21.22
CA ASP A 122 -14.76 0.40 19.92
C ASP A 122 -15.77 0.58 18.77
N HIS A 123 -15.62 1.69 18.04
CA HIS A 123 -16.51 2.07 16.96
C HIS A 123 -16.44 1.13 15.75
N GLY A 124 -15.35 0.36 15.59
CA GLY A 124 -15.25 -0.67 14.57
C GLY A 124 -16.15 -1.89 14.84
N ILE A 125 -16.61 -2.09 16.07
CA ILE A 125 -17.67 -3.06 16.38
C ILE A 125 -19.03 -2.37 16.55
N GLU A 126 -19.08 -1.30 17.35
CA GLU A 126 -20.33 -0.66 17.78
C GLU A 126 -21.19 -0.18 16.59
N ASN A 127 -20.57 0.46 15.60
CA ASN A 127 -21.27 0.96 14.40
C ASN A 127 -21.91 -0.15 13.56
N HIS A 128 -21.48 -1.41 13.70
CA HIS A 128 -22.02 -2.55 12.95
C HIS A 128 -23.21 -3.23 13.64
N ILE A 129 -23.42 -2.99 14.93
CA ILE A 129 -24.46 -3.66 15.73
C ILE A 129 -25.87 -3.41 15.18
N PRO A 130 -26.27 -2.18 14.79
CA PRO A 130 -27.59 -1.93 14.21
C PRO A 130 -27.82 -2.74 12.92
N PHE A 131 -26.80 -2.90 12.09
CA PHE A 131 -26.86 -3.68 10.86
C PHE A 131 -27.01 -5.18 11.14
N LEU A 132 -26.24 -5.72 12.08
CA LEU A 132 -26.37 -7.11 12.51
C LEU A 132 -27.78 -7.41 13.03
N ASN A 133 -28.34 -6.53 13.87
CA ASN A 133 -29.70 -6.68 14.38
C ASN A 133 -30.78 -6.61 13.28
N LYS A 134 -30.57 -5.75 12.27
CA LYS A 134 -31.52 -5.58 11.16
C LYS A 134 -31.49 -6.73 10.16
N TYR A 135 -30.30 -7.21 9.79
CA TYR A 135 -30.13 -8.15 8.69
C TYR A 135 -29.89 -9.61 9.15
N PHE A 136 -29.41 -9.83 10.38
CA PHE A 136 -28.95 -11.14 10.87
C PHE A 136 -29.39 -11.48 12.31
N ARG A 137 -30.59 -11.05 12.71
CA ARG A 137 -31.13 -11.21 14.08
C ARG A 137 -31.07 -12.64 14.67
N ASN A 138 -31.12 -13.66 13.81
CA ASN A 138 -31.15 -15.07 14.24
C ASN A 138 -29.76 -15.73 14.27
N SER A 139 -28.71 -15.03 13.86
CA SER A 139 -27.35 -15.55 13.84
C SER A 139 -26.67 -15.33 15.19
N ASN A 140 -25.78 -16.25 15.59
CA ASN A 140 -24.88 -15.99 16.70
C ASN A 140 -23.74 -15.08 16.23
N VAL A 141 -23.27 -14.17 17.08
CA VAL A 141 -22.21 -13.21 16.76
C VAL A 141 -21.00 -13.45 17.65
N LEU A 142 -19.81 -13.36 17.05
CA LEU A 142 -18.52 -13.37 17.71
C LEU A 142 -17.79 -12.06 17.36
N PRO A 143 -17.98 -10.98 18.14
CA PRO A 143 -17.24 -9.74 17.95
C PRO A 143 -15.82 -9.90 18.51
N ILE A 144 -14.81 -9.55 17.74
CA ILE A 144 -13.40 -9.66 18.14
C ILE A 144 -12.66 -8.38 17.77
N LEU A 145 -12.06 -7.76 18.78
CA LEU A 145 -11.01 -6.76 18.60
C LEU A 145 -9.68 -7.47 18.41
N VAL A 146 -8.96 -7.09 17.36
CA VAL A 146 -7.68 -7.68 16.98
C VAL A 146 -6.56 -6.71 17.36
N SER A 147 -5.62 -7.18 18.18
CA SER A 147 -4.48 -6.37 18.58
C SER A 147 -3.56 -6.06 17.39
N GLN A 148 -3.06 -4.82 17.32
CA GLN A 148 -1.98 -4.43 16.42
C GLN A 148 -0.70 -5.30 16.58
N ASN A 149 -0.51 -5.92 17.74
CA ASN A 149 0.64 -6.79 18.03
C ASN A 149 0.49 -8.22 17.49
N VAL A 150 -0.67 -8.57 16.93
CA VAL A 150 -0.87 -9.88 16.29
C VAL A 150 0.06 -9.98 15.08
N THR A 151 0.98 -10.95 15.14
CA THR A 151 1.92 -11.26 14.06
C THR A 151 1.24 -12.07 12.96
N LEU A 152 1.88 -12.16 11.78
CA LEU A 152 1.35 -12.95 10.66
C LEU A 152 1.13 -14.42 11.05
N ASN A 153 2.03 -14.99 11.85
CA ASN A 153 1.90 -16.36 12.35
C ASN A 153 0.69 -16.53 13.27
N ILE A 154 0.44 -15.58 14.18
CA ILE A 154 -0.73 -15.63 15.06
C ILE A 154 -2.02 -15.46 14.24
N ALA A 155 -2.05 -14.55 13.27
CA ALA A 155 -3.20 -14.36 12.39
C ALA A 155 -3.52 -15.63 11.57
N LYS A 156 -2.48 -16.32 11.08
CA LYS A 156 -2.57 -17.62 10.39
C LYS A 156 -3.14 -18.69 11.29
N GLU A 157 -2.56 -18.88 12.47
CA GLU A 157 -3.06 -19.86 13.42
C GLU A 157 -4.52 -19.57 13.80
N PHE A 158 -4.87 -18.29 14.01
CA PHE A 158 -6.23 -17.88 14.31
C PHE A 158 -7.21 -18.25 13.20
N SER A 159 -6.87 -17.97 11.94
CA SER A 159 -7.64 -18.36 10.76
C SER A 159 -7.81 -19.88 10.65
N ASP A 160 -6.78 -20.66 11.00
CA ASP A 160 -6.81 -22.13 11.00
C ASP A 160 -7.77 -22.68 12.05
N ILE A 161 -7.73 -22.13 13.25
CA ILE A 161 -8.64 -22.52 14.32
C ILE A 161 -10.08 -22.12 13.96
N LEU A 162 -10.32 -20.91 13.44
CA LEU A 162 -11.65 -20.51 12.96
C LEU A 162 -12.20 -21.49 11.92
N ASN A 163 -11.39 -21.90 10.94
CA ASN A 163 -11.79 -22.87 9.94
C ASN A 163 -12.26 -24.21 10.52
N LYS A 164 -11.61 -24.67 11.60
CA LYS A 164 -11.93 -25.92 12.30
C LYS A 164 -13.19 -25.83 13.16
N ILE A 165 -13.44 -24.68 13.81
CA ILE A 165 -14.49 -24.58 14.85
C ILE A 165 -15.82 -23.99 14.36
N LEU A 166 -15.77 -23.23 13.26
CA LEU A 166 -16.93 -22.53 12.71
C LEU A 166 -17.75 -23.45 11.79
N PRO A 167 -19.09 -23.45 11.90
CA PRO A 167 -19.98 -24.11 10.95
C PRO A 167 -19.69 -23.76 9.48
N TYR A 168 -20.09 -24.63 8.57
CA TYR A 168 -19.82 -24.44 7.15
C TYR A 168 -20.47 -23.16 6.58
N ASN A 169 -21.68 -22.81 7.03
CA ASN A 169 -22.40 -21.59 6.64
C ASN A 169 -22.02 -20.33 7.45
N SER A 170 -20.86 -20.31 8.12
CA SER A 170 -20.43 -19.12 8.87
C SER A 170 -20.02 -17.97 7.96
N LEU A 171 -20.16 -16.74 8.45
CA LEU A 171 -19.77 -15.51 7.77
C LEU A 171 -18.67 -14.80 8.58
N ILE A 172 -17.58 -14.38 7.94
CA ILE A 172 -16.60 -13.48 8.55
C ILE A 172 -16.72 -12.09 7.93
N ILE A 173 -16.87 -11.07 8.76
CA ILE A 173 -16.88 -9.67 8.37
C ILE A 173 -15.63 -9.01 8.94
N ALA A 174 -14.80 -8.42 8.10
CA ALA A 174 -13.73 -7.54 8.54
C ALA A 174 -14.22 -6.09 8.47
N SER A 175 -14.38 -5.48 9.64
CA SER A 175 -14.62 -4.06 9.83
C SER A 175 -13.27 -3.34 9.80
N VAL A 176 -12.92 -2.76 8.66
CA VAL A 176 -11.60 -2.17 8.41
C VAL A 176 -11.73 -1.01 7.45
N ASP A 177 -11.28 0.18 7.85
CA ASP A 177 -11.06 1.27 6.92
C ASP A 177 -9.65 1.16 6.30
N PHE A 178 -9.50 1.72 5.12
CA PHE A 178 -8.28 1.63 4.32
C PHE A 178 -7.39 2.85 4.60
N SER A 179 -6.54 3.27 3.65
CA SER A 179 -5.60 4.38 3.86
C SER A 179 -6.31 5.63 4.39
N HIS A 180 -5.68 6.32 5.33
CA HIS A 180 -6.23 7.48 6.02
C HIS A 180 -5.16 8.52 6.36
N TYR A 181 -5.60 9.73 6.68
CA TYR A 181 -4.79 10.93 6.97
C TYR A 181 -3.96 11.47 5.79
N LEU A 182 -4.36 11.16 4.56
CA LEU A 182 -3.69 11.60 3.34
C LEU A 182 -4.69 12.29 2.40
N PRO A 183 -4.24 13.14 1.47
CA PRO A 183 -5.11 13.59 0.39
C PRO A 183 -5.58 12.41 -0.47
N LYS A 184 -6.80 12.50 -0.99
CA LYS A 184 -7.41 11.48 -1.88
C LYS A 184 -6.48 10.98 -3.00
N SER A 185 -5.65 11.87 -3.55
CA SER A 185 -4.71 11.53 -4.62
C SER A 185 -3.65 10.51 -4.21
N ILE A 186 -3.17 10.57 -2.96
CA ILE A 186 -2.19 9.62 -2.40
C ILE A 186 -2.90 8.36 -1.88
N GLU A 187 -4.05 8.50 -1.22
CA GLU A 187 -4.85 7.36 -0.72
C GLU A 187 -5.19 6.37 -1.84
N ASN A 188 -5.61 6.88 -2.99
CA ASN A 188 -5.92 6.05 -4.14
C ASN A 188 -4.73 5.22 -4.62
N VAL A 189 -3.49 5.69 -4.43
CA VAL A 189 -2.26 4.95 -4.75
C VAL A 189 -2.04 3.86 -3.72
N HIS A 190 -2.16 4.17 -2.42
CA HIS A 190 -1.97 3.21 -1.32
C HIS A 190 -2.96 2.04 -1.43
N ASP A 191 -4.23 2.37 -1.72
CA ASP A 191 -5.29 1.38 -1.88
C ASP A 191 -5.02 0.37 -3.00
N GLN A 192 -4.26 0.72 -4.03
CA GLN A 192 -3.90 -0.25 -5.09
C GLN A 192 -3.12 -1.43 -4.52
N LYS A 193 -2.15 -1.17 -3.64
CA LYS A 193 -1.39 -2.25 -2.99
C LYS A 193 -2.28 -2.98 -1.99
N SER A 194 -3.01 -2.26 -1.13
CA SER A 194 -3.89 -2.87 -0.12
C SER A 194 -4.92 -3.80 -0.74
N LEU A 195 -5.59 -3.37 -1.83
CA LEU A 195 -6.52 -4.20 -2.59
C LEU A 195 -5.83 -5.37 -3.29
N ARG A 196 -4.70 -5.16 -3.98
CA ARG A 196 -3.95 -6.25 -4.62
C ARG A 196 -3.58 -7.34 -3.61
N VAL A 197 -2.99 -6.96 -2.48
CA VAL A 197 -2.55 -7.89 -1.44
C VAL A 197 -3.73 -8.67 -0.85
N LEU A 198 -4.85 -8.01 -0.59
CA LEU A 198 -6.07 -8.66 -0.11
C LEU A 198 -6.67 -9.61 -1.14
N LEU A 199 -6.89 -9.13 -2.36
CA LEU A 199 -7.66 -9.83 -3.38
C LEU A 199 -6.86 -10.99 -4.00
N ASP A 200 -5.55 -10.80 -4.21
CA ASP A 200 -4.66 -11.84 -4.75
C ASP A 200 -4.01 -12.71 -3.66
N PHE A 201 -4.22 -12.35 -2.39
CA PHE A 201 -3.66 -13.03 -1.23
C PHE A 201 -2.13 -13.13 -1.27
N GLU A 202 -1.48 -11.97 -1.35
CA GLU A 202 -0.02 -11.85 -1.23
C GLU A 202 0.37 -11.97 0.26
N GLU A 203 0.33 -13.20 0.79
CA GLU A 203 0.41 -13.53 2.22
C GLU A 203 1.48 -12.74 3.00
N ASN A 204 2.69 -12.60 2.45
CA ASN A 204 3.80 -11.93 3.12
C ASN A 204 3.76 -10.39 3.06
N GLU A 205 2.88 -9.83 2.22
CA GLU A 205 2.75 -8.37 2.04
C GLU A 205 1.68 -7.75 2.94
N PHE A 206 0.81 -8.55 3.57
CA PHE A 206 -0.23 -8.03 4.48
C PHE A 206 0.30 -7.08 5.55
N PRO A 207 1.42 -7.36 6.28
CA PRO A 207 1.95 -6.42 7.27
C PRO A 207 2.47 -5.09 6.70
N LYS A 208 2.53 -4.96 5.37
CA LYS A 208 3.12 -3.81 4.66
C LYS A 208 2.07 -2.98 3.92
N ILE A 209 0.78 -3.24 4.11
CA ILE A 209 -0.30 -2.46 3.49
C ILE A 209 -0.80 -1.35 4.42
N ASP A 210 -1.46 -0.35 3.85
CA ASP A 210 -1.98 0.80 4.57
C ASP A 210 -3.49 0.64 4.84
N VAL A 211 -3.84 0.11 6.03
CA VAL A 211 -5.20 -0.13 6.51
C VAL A 211 -5.20 -0.15 8.05
N ASP A 212 -6.36 -0.04 8.71
CA ASP A 212 -6.42 -0.09 10.19
C ASP A 212 -6.00 -1.44 10.78
N SER A 213 -6.35 -2.54 10.11
CA SER A 213 -6.05 -3.90 10.56
C SER A 213 -5.84 -4.85 9.39
N TRP A 214 -4.58 -4.97 8.96
CA TRP A 214 -4.20 -5.99 7.99
C TRP A 214 -4.43 -7.39 8.55
N GLN A 215 -4.41 -7.56 9.88
CA GLN A 215 -4.65 -8.82 10.58
C GLN A 215 -6.08 -9.30 10.35
N SER A 216 -7.07 -8.41 10.51
CA SER A 216 -8.48 -8.72 10.24
C SER A 216 -8.68 -9.11 8.78
N LEU A 217 -8.07 -8.37 7.86
CA LEU A 217 -8.11 -8.68 6.42
C LEU A 217 -7.47 -10.03 6.10
N TYR A 218 -6.30 -10.34 6.67
CA TYR A 218 -5.61 -11.61 6.48
C TYR A 218 -6.44 -12.78 7.02
N ILE A 219 -6.96 -12.68 8.25
CA ILE A 219 -7.76 -13.73 8.89
C ILE A 219 -8.98 -14.06 8.03
N LEU A 220 -9.70 -13.03 7.59
CA LEU A 220 -10.84 -13.14 6.68
C LEU A 220 -10.45 -13.80 5.36
N ARG A 221 -9.40 -13.31 4.69
CA ARG A 221 -9.03 -13.79 3.36
C ARG A 221 -8.50 -15.22 3.38
N SER A 222 -7.62 -15.54 4.33
CA SER A 222 -7.13 -16.90 4.58
C SER A 222 -8.29 -17.85 4.89
N PHE A 223 -9.28 -17.40 5.69
CA PHE A 223 -10.46 -18.19 5.99
C PHE A 223 -11.27 -18.50 4.74
N SER A 224 -11.52 -17.48 3.90
CA SER A 224 -12.28 -17.63 2.66
C SER A 224 -11.61 -18.62 1.70
N LEU A 225 -10.29 -18.49 1.51
CA LEU A 225 -9.54 -19.35 0.59
C LEU A 225 -9.51 -20.82 1.02
N LYS A 226 -9.36 -21.09 2.32
CA LYS A 226 -9.34 -22.46 2.86
C LYS A 226 -10.66 -23.20 2.69
N ARG A 227 -11.74 -22.48 2.44
CA ARG A 227 -13.07 -23.04 2.15
C ARG A 227 -13.42 -23.02 0.66
N GLY A 228 -12.50 -22.59 -0.21
CA GLY A 228 -12.73 -22.53 -1.67
C GLY A 228 -13.49 -21.27 -2.14
N TYR A 229 -13.37 -20.16 -1.41
CA TYR A 229 -13.99 -18.87 -1.74
C TYR A 229 -12.93 -17.83 -2.13
N GLY A 230 -12.27 -18.11 -3.25
CA GLY A 230 -11.24 -17.26 -3.86
C GLY A 230 -11.80 -16.14 -4.73
N LYS A 231 -12.98 -16.31 -5.33
CA LYS A 231 -13.61 -15.28 -6.16
C LYS A 231 -14.01 -14.08 -5.29
N TYR A 232 -13.99 -12.89 -5.86
CA TYR A 232 -14.39 -11.67 -5.18
C TYR A 232 -15.20 -10.72 -6.06
N GLU A 233 -15.94 -9.83 -5.40
CA GLU A 233 -16.65 -8.70 -5.99
C GLU A 233 -16.36 -7.46 -5.14
N ILE A 234 -15.86 -6.38 -5.76
CA ILE A 234 -15.75 -5.07 -5.11
C ILE A 234 -17.11 -4.38 -5.25
N LEU A 235 -17.75 -4.11 -4.12
CA LEU A 235 -19.07 -3.47 -4.07
C LEU A 235 -18.95 -1.94 -4.09
N SER A 236 -17.92 -1.40 -3.44
CA SER A 236 -17.68 0.05 -3.37
C SER A 236 -16.21 0.34 -3.09
N HIS A 237 -15.73 1.47 -3.62
CA HIS A 237 -14.46 2.10 -3.26
C HIS A 237 -14.71 3.62 -3.28
N LYS A 238 -14.74 4.23 -2.10
CA LYS A 238 -14.96 5.65 -1.87
C LYS A 238 -13.96 6.16 -0.84
N ASN A 239 -13.90 7.45 -0.63
CA ASN A 239 -13.14 8.08 0.46
C ASN A 239 -13.92 9.26 1.04
N THR A 240 -13.45 9.85 2.13
CA THR A 240 -14.10 11.02 2.77
C THR A 240 -14.32 12.19 1.79
N GLN A 241 -13.39 12.42 0.86
CA GLN A 241 -13.52 13.49 -0.14
C GLN A 241 -14.71 13.28 -1.09
N ASP A 242 -15.18 12.04 -1.30
CA ASP A 242 -16.39 11.76 -2.09
C ASP A 242 -17.70 12.24 -1.42
N TYR A 243 -17.64 12.60 -0.13
CA TYR A 243 -18.76 13.13 0.65
C TYR A 243 -18.65 14.64 0.91
N SER A 244 -17.62 15.30 0.36
CA SER A 244 -17.35 16.73 0.54
C SER A 244 -17.14 17.42 -0.82
N ASN A 245 -17.69 18.63 -0.97
CA ASN A 245 -17.39 19.49 -2.12
C ASN A 245 -16.10 20.29 -1.91
N ASP A 246 -15.69 20.49 -0.66
CA ASP A 246 -14.46 21.18 -0.31
C ASP A 246 -13.29 20.19 -0.30
N TYR A 247 -12.10 20.64 -0.69
CA TYR A 247 -10.89 19.84 -0.63
C TYR A 247 -10.53 19.49 0.81
N LEU A 248 -10.24 18.21 1.04
CA LEU A 248 -9.77 17.69 2.30
C LEU A 248 -8.29 17.35 2.19
N ALA A 249 -7.46 18.00 3.00
CA ALA A 249 -6.02 17.71 3.08
C ALA A 249 -5.71 16.34 3.72
N SER A 250 -6.73 15.71 4.30
CA SER A 250 -6.68 14.43 5.00
C SER A 250 -8.03 13.75 4.85
N SER A 251 -8.08 12.57 4.26
CA SER A 251 -9.29 11.74 4.13
C SER A 251 -9.10 10.36 4.78
N THR A 252 -10.05 9.47 4.51
CA THR A 252 -10.03 8.05 4.84
C THR A 252 -10.71 7.31 3.71
N SER A 253 -10.12 6.20 3.29
CA SER A 253 -10.65 5.34 2.24
C SER A 253 -11.56 4.24 2.79
N TYR A 254 -12.62 3.98 2.04
CA TYR A 254 -13.70 3.07 2.36
C TYR A 254 -13.86 2.05 1.24
N VAL A 255 -13.45 0.82 1.52
CA VAL A 255 -13.55 -0.31 0.60
C VAL A 255 -14.58 -1.31 1.11
N SER A 256 -15.45 -1.76 0.22
CA SER A 256 -16.38 -2.86 0.50
C SER A 256 -16.24 -3.95 -0.57
N CYS A 257 -16.03 -5.18 -0.13
CA CYS A 257 -15.93 -6.33 -1.02
C CYS A 257 -16.43 -7.61 -0.36
N ILE A 258 -16.76 -8.61 -1.17
CA ILE A 258 -17.25 -9.92 -0.72
C ILE A 258 -16.49 -11.05 -1.41
N PHE A 259 -16.42 -12.20 -0.74
CA PHE A 259 -15.73 -13.40 -1.21
C PHE A 259 -16.72 -14.53 -1.52
N GLU A 260 -16.74 -14.94 -2.79
CA GLU A 260 -17.64 -15.93 -3.38
C GLU A 260 -16.91 -17.24 -3.67
N LYS A 261 -17.69 -18.32 -3.80
CA LYS A 261 -17.16 -19.64 -4.17
C LYS A 261 -16.44 -19.59 -5.52
N GLY A 262 -15.26 -20.18 -5.60
CA GLY A 262 -14.42 -20.23 -6.80
C GLY A 262 -12.95 -20.01 -6.50
N GLU A 263 -12.11 -20.04 -7.52
CA GLU A 263 -10.70 -19.71 -7.39
C GLU A 263 -10.47 -18.20 -7.46
N ILE A 264 -9.28 -17.74 -7.04
CA ILE A 264 -8.87 -16.35 -7.24
C ILE A 264 -8.85 -16.08 -8.76
N PRO A 265 -9.53 -15.04 -9.26
CA PRO A 265 -9.48 -14.67 -10.66
C PRO A 265 -8.02 -14.44 -11.10
N THR A 266 -7.60 -15.05 -12.21
CA THR A 266 -6.28 -14.77 -12.78
C THR A 266 -6.24 -13.32 -13.27
N GLN A 267 -5.40 -12.49 -12.65
CA GLN A 267 -5.10 -11.15 -13.14
C GLN A 267 -3.82 -11.16 -13.98
N ASN A 268 -3.91 -10.66 -15.22
CA ASN A 268 -2.75 -10.53 -16.10
C ASN A 268 -1.86 -9.35 -15.70
N ASP A 269 -2.45 -8.29 -15.15
CA ASP A 269 -1.78 -7.01 -14.88
C ASP A 269 -2.05 -6.57 -13.45
N LYS A 270 -1.21 -7.00 -12.51
CA LYS A 270 -1.28 -6.57 -11.12
C LYS A 270 -0.83 -5.10 -11.00
N PRO A 271 -1.51 -4.26 -10.18
CA PRO A 271 -1.02 -2.93 -9.86
C PRO A 271 0.37 -2.98 -9.22
N LEU A 272 1.24 -2.01 -9.51
CA LEU A 272 2.51 -1.77 -8.83
C LEU A 272 2.57 -0.30 -8.41
N THR A 273 2.92 -0.02 -7.16
CA THR A 273 2.93 1.34 -6.61
C THR A 273 4.34 1.80 -6.25
N LEU A 274 4.74 2.98 -6.75
CA LEU A 274 6.05 3.56 -6.51
C LEU A 274 5.93 5.00 -6.05
N SER A 275 6.89 5.47 -5.27
CA SER A 275 7.14 6.89 -5.06
C SER A 275 8.60 7.24 -5.38
N PHE A 276 8.79 8.44 -5.92
CA PHE A 276 10.10 9.04 -6.12
C PHE A 276 10.13 10.41 -5.44
N VAL A 277 11.22 10.68 -4.74
CA VAL A 277 11.54 11.99 -4.17
C VAL A 277 12.90 12.45 -4.65
N GLY A 278 13.15 13.75 -4.53
CA GLY A 278 14.44 14.33 -4.89
C GLY A 278 15.52 14.15 -3.84
N ASP A 279 16.32 15.20 -3.63
CA ASP A 279 17.57 15.15 -2.88
C ASP A 279 17.38 14.99 -1.36
N ILE A 280 18.06 14.00 -0.77
CA ILE A 280 18.07 13.70 0.66
C ILE A 280 19.48 13.91 1.22
N MET A 281 19.70 15.05 1.89
CA MET A 281 20.95 15.39 2.55
C MET A 281 20.76 15.46 4.08
N LEU A 282 21.35 14.52 4.82
CA LEU A 282 21.16 14.32 6.27
C LEU A 282 22.32 14.86 7.13
N ASP A 283 23.16 15.75 6.57
CA ASP A 283 24.28 16.38 7.28
C ASP A 283 24.00 17.84 7.65
N ARG A 284 25.03 18.58 8.09
CA ARG A 284 25.01 20.03 8.31
C ARG A 284 23.86 20.46 9.23
N GLY A 285 23.05 21.43 8.81
CA GLY A 285 21.91 21.91 9.58
C GLY A 285 20.88 20.81 9.85
N VAL A 286 20.68 19.87 8.92
CA VAL A 286 19.76 18.73 9.11
C VAL A 286 20.24 17.84 10.24
N TYR A 287 21.53 17.52 10.28
CA TYR A 287 22.10 16.71 11.37
C TYR A 287 22.01 17.39 12.73
N GLN A 288 22.19 18.72 12.79
CA GLN A 288 22.00 19.47 14.03
C GLN A 288 20.56 19.38 14.53
N LYS A 289 19.57 19.38 13.62
CA LYS A 289 18.17 19.15 13.98
C LYS A 289 17.90 17.73 14.46
N ILE A 290 18.50 16.73 13.82
CA ILE A 290 18.44 15.32 14.27
C ILE A 290 18.96 15.20 15.71
N LEU A 291 20.15 15.74 15.99
CA LEU A 291 20.76 15.68 17.33
C LEU A 291 19.93 16.40 18.41
N SER A 292 19.25 17.48 18.04
CA SER A 292 18.43 18.26 18.97
C SER A 292 17.03 17.67 19.20
N ASN A 293 16.62 16.71 18.38
CA ASN A 293 15.29 16.11 18.41
C ASN A 293 15.40 14.58 18.41
N SER A 294 15.34 13.96 17.23
CA SER A 294 15.53 12.53 17.03
C SER A 294 15.87 12.23 15.57
N TYR A 295 16.27 10.99 15.27
CA TYR A 295 16.43 10.50 13.89
C TYR A 295 15.13 10.48 13.08
N PHE A 296 13.97 10.64 13.71
CA PHE A 296 12.67 10.73 13.04
C PHE A 296 12.35 12.16 12.58
N TYR A 297 13.07 13.16 13.11
CA TYR A 297 12.80 14.57 12.85
C TYR A 297 12.64 14.90 11.35
N PRO A 298 13.56 14.50 10.44
CA PRO A 298 13.48 14.94 9.05
C PRO A 298 12.18 14.54 8.34
N PHE A 299 11.56 13.42 8.72
CA PHE A 299 10.38 12.87 8.03
C PHE A 299 9.09 12.91 8.84
N TYR A 300 9.13 13.46 10.06
CA TYR A 300 8.02 13.43 11.02
C TYR A 300 6.66 13.89 10.46
N HIS A 301 6.66 14.79 9.47
CA HIS A 301 5.43 15.35 8.88
C HIS A 301 5.04 14.75 7.52
N ILE A 302 5.79 13.77 7.01
CA ILE A 302 5.57 13.23 5.66
C ILE A 302 5.60 11.70 5.60
N GLU A 303 6.13 11.01 6.61
CA GLU A 303 6.37 9.56 6.56
C GLU A 303 5.13 8.78 6.09
N GLN A 304 3.95 9.21 6.57
CA GLN A 304 2.69 8.54 6.30
C GLN A 304 2.37 8.48 4.80
N ALA A 305 2.85 9.43 4.00
CA ALA A 305 2.67 9.45 2.55
C ALA A 305 3.42 8.31 1.83
N PHE A 306 4.29 7.55 2.53
CA PHE A 306 5.04 6.44 1.95
C PHE A 306 4.64 5.07 2.48
N ARG A 307 3.77 5.02 3.50
CA ARG A 307 3.23 3.78 4.04
C ARG A 307 2.47 3.02 2.95
N GLY A 308 2.59 1.71 2.87
CA GLY A 308 1.75 0.93 1.95
C GLY A 308 2.13 1.02 0.46
N LEU A 309 3.36 1.42 0.13
CA LEU A 309 3.87 1.39 -1.24
C LEU A 309 4.75 0.14 -1.49
N ASP A 310 4.94 -0.23 -2.76
CA ASP A 310 5.89 -1.30 -3.12
C ASP A 310 7.33 -0.78 -3.11
N TYR A 311 7.56 0.39 -3.73
CA TYR A 311 8.89 0.99 -3.82
C TYR A 311 8.85 2.47 -3.46
N VAL A 312 9.64 2.87 -2.46
CA VAL A 312 9.84 4.25 -2.04
C VAL A 312 11.28 4.61 -2.34
N VAL A 313 11.46 5.44 -3.38
CA VAL A 313 12.75 5.71 -4.02
C VAL A 313 13.20 7.14 -3.74
N GLY A 314 14.44 7.33 -3.27
CA GLY A 314 15.01 8.67 -3.05
C GLY A 314 16.44 8.81 -3.56
N ASN A 315 16.90 10.05 -3.79
CA ASN A 315 18.31 10.32 -4.05
C ASN A 315 19.05 10.55 -2.73
N LEU A 316 19.84 9.57 -2.28
CA LEU A 316 20.65 9.69 -1.06
C LEU A 316 21.92 10.49 -1.36
N GLU A 317 21.87 11.79 -1.09
CA GLU A 317 22.91 12.73 -1.52
C GLU A 317 24.04 12.85 -0.50
N GLY A 318 24.73 11.74 -0.25
CA GLY A 318 25.90 11.67 0.63
C GLY A 318 26.15 10.28 1.22
N PRO A 319 27.37 10.00 1.72
CA PRO A 319 27.71 8.69 2.26
C PRO A 319 27.21 8.53 3.70
N ILE A 320 26.78 7.31 4.04
CA ILE A 320 26.55 6.86 5.41
C ILE A 320 27.80 6.11 5.87
N THR A 321 28.34 6.48 7.04
CA THR A 321 29.59 5.87 7.56
C THR A 321 29.45 5.44 9.01
N TYR A 322 30.26 4.46 9.43
CA TYR A 322 30.31 4.02 10.83
C TYR A 322 30.94 5.07 11.75
N LYS A 323 31.86 5.87 11.20
CA LYS A 323 32.53 6.96 11.93
C LYS A 323 32.30 8.27 11.19
N LYS A 324 31.30 9.03 11.66
CA LYS A 324 31.00 10.36 11.16
C LYS A 324 32.21 11.29 11.23
N VAL A 325 32.45 12.00 10.13
CA VAL A 325 33.36 13.15 10.05
C VAL A 325 32.50 14.40 10.05
N ASN A 326 32.73 15.29 11.00
CA ASN A 326 32.02 16.57 11.06
C ASN A 326 32.71 17.59 10.16
N PHE A 327 31.95 18.13 9.21
CA PHE A 327 32.39 19.25 8.40
C PHE A 327 31.75 20.56 8.89
N PRO A 328 32.38 21.71 8.60
CA PRO A 328 31.75 23.01 8.77
C PRO A 328 30.41 23.11 8.02
N ARG A 329 29.49 23.96 8.48
CA ARG A 329 28.13 24.11 7.89
C ARG A 329 28.15 24.63 6.45
N ASP A 330 29.19 25.34 6.04
CA ASP A 330 29.41 25.84 4.68
C ASP A 330 30.15 24.83 3.79
N SER A 331 30.48 23.64 4.30
CA SER A 331 31.12 22.60 3.51
C SER A 331 30.20 22.01 2.45
N LEU A 332 30.77 21.72 1.28
CA LEU A 332 30.17 20.90 0.22
C LEU A 332 30.55 19.42 0.35
N ARG A 333 31.01 19.00 1.54
CA ARG A 333 31.31 17.60 1.84
C ARG A 333 30.37 17.08 2.90
N PHE A 334 29.77 15.94 2.65
CA PHE A 334 28.81 15.30 3.54
C PHE A 334 29.32 13.96 4.07
N CYS A 335 28.93 13.63 5.29
CA CYS A 335 29.21 12.36 5.95
C CYS A 335 28.11 12.08 6.96
N PHE A 336 27.09 11.32 6.58
CA PHE A 336 26.02 10.92 7.48
C PHE A 336 26.53 9.86 8.47
N ASP A 337 26.02 9.88 9.69
CA ASP A 337 26.27 8.78 10.63
C ASP A 337 25.36 7.59 10.34
N LYS A 338 25.68 6.43 10.92
CA LYS A 338 24.87 5.20 10.75
C LYS A 338 23.39 5.33 11.16
N GLY A 339 23.02 6.35 11.94
CA GLY A 339 21.63 6.59 12.33
C GLY A 339 20.76 7.09 11.17
N ALA A 340 21.37 7.56 10.07
CA ALA A 340 20.67 7.83 8.82
C ALA A 340 19.87 6.61 8.32
N LEU A 341 20.34 5.38 8.58
CA LEU A 341 19.58 4.17 8.24
C LEU A 341 18.22 4.15 8.96
N GLN A 342 18.19 4.49 10.25
CA GLN A 342 16.96 4.54 11.02
C GLN A 342 16.03 5.63 10.49
N THR A 343 16.58 6.77 10.08
CA THR A 343 15.83 7.87 9.45
C THR A 343 15.15 7.43 8.16
N LEU A 344 15.86 6.71 7.29
CA LEU A 344 15.32 6.19 6.02
C LEU A 344 14.23 5.12 6.26
N LEU A 345 14.47 4.17 7.16
CA LEU A 345 13.52 3.11 7.50
C LEU A 345 12.22 3.67 8.10
N TYR A 346 12.33 4.71 8.94
CA TYR A 346 11.16 5.39 9.51
C TYR A 346 10.26 6.00 8.42
N ALA A 347 10.83 6.48 7.31
CA ALA A 347 10.07 7.02 6.18
C ALA A 347 9.81 6.00 5.07
N HIS A 348 9.91 4.70 5.39
CA HIS A 348 9.60 3.60 4.48
C HIS A 348 10.46 3.52 3.19
N PHE A 349 11.59 4.23 3.13
CA PHE A 349 12.53 4.10 2.01
C PHE A 349 13.07 2.67 1.95
N ASN A 350 12.91 2.04 0.79
CA ASN A 350 13.42 0.70 0.52
C ASN A 350 14.28 0.63 -0.74
N VAL A 351 14.41 1.74 -1.50
CA VAL A 351 15.34 1.88 -2.61
C VAL A 351 15.98 3.28 -2.58
N VAL A 352 17.30 3.38 -2.75
CA VAL A 352 17.97 4.70 -2.90
C VAL A 352 18.95 4.74 -4.07
N SER A 353 19.07 5.91 -4.70
CA SER A 353 20.12 6.20 -5.67
C SER A 353 21.41 6.61 -4.95
N LEU A 354 22.54 6.07 -5.42
CA LEU A 354 23.90 6.49 -5.06
C LEU A 354 24.62 7.19 -6.23
N SER A 355 23.90 7.50 -7.31
CA SER A 355 24.45 8.16 -8.50
C SER A 355 24.42 9.68 -8.37
N ASN A 356 25.15 10.25 -7.41
CA ASN A 356 25.28 11.70 -7.25
C ASN A 356 26.72 12.12 -6.90
N ASN A 357 26.98 13.43 -7.02
CA ASN A 357 28.31 14.03 -6.78
C ASN A 357 28.75 14.03 -5.31
N HIS A 358 27.85 13.73 -4.38
CA HIS A 358 28.16 13.73 -2.95
C HIS A 358 28.41 12.35 -2.36
N THR A 359 27.98 11.28 -3.04
CA THR A 359 28.06 9.90 -2.55
C THR A 359 29.48 9.48 -2.17
N ASP A 360 30.51 9.95 -2.89
CA ASP A 360 31.90 9.56 -2.66
C ASP A 360 32.69 10.55 -1.79
N ASN A 361 32.03 11.48 -1.08
CA ASN A 361 32.72 12.52 -0.32
C ASN A 361 33.70 11.98 0.74
N MET A 362 33.50 10.73 1.19
CA MET A 362 34.37 9.97 2.11
C MET A 362 35.25 8.92 1.41
N GLY A 363 35.42 9.05 0.08
CA GLY A 363 36.16 8.14 -0.79
C GLY A 363 35.52 6.76 -0.92
N ASN A 364 36.22 5.83 -1.59
CA ASN A 364 35.73 4.46 -1.80
C ASN A 364 35.39 3.76 -0.48
N LYS A 365 36.13 4.02 0.60
CA LYS A 365 35.81 3.46 1.92
C LYS A 365 34.40 3.86 2.39
N GLY A 366 34.06 5.14 2.33
CA GLY A 366 32.72 5.61 2.72
C GLY A 366 31.61 5.10 1.80
N LEU A 367 31.88 4.97 0.50
CA LEU A 367 30.94 4.34 -0.44
C LEU A 367 30.65 2.88 -0.05
N GLN A 368 31.67 2.08 0.27
CA GLN A 368 31.46 0.69 0.70
C GLN A 368 30.72 0.60 2.04
N GLU A 369 31.09 1.42 3.04
CA GLU A 369 30.35 1.49 4.31
C GLU A 369 28.88 1.87 4.08
N THR A 370 28.60 2.78 3.14
CA THR A 370 27.23 3.17 2.79
C THR A 370 26.44 1.97 2.28
N LYS A 371 27.01 1.21 1.34
CA LYS A 371 26.39 0.01 0.78
C LYS A 371 26.11 -1.05 1.85
N GLU A 372 27.11 -1.34 2.69
CA GLU A 372 26.99 -2.31 3.80
C GLU A 372 25.89 -1.90 4.79
N ILE A 373 25.82 -0.62 5.15
CA ILE A 373 24.80 -0.11 6.08
C ILE A 373 23.39 -0.20 5.48
N LEU A 374 23.22 0.18 4.20
CA LEU A 374 21.94 0.07 3.51
C LEU A 374 21.47 -1.39 3.43
N GLU A 375 22.37 -2.31 3.06
CA GLU A 375 22.08 -3.75 3.01
C GLU A 375 21.67 -4.30 4.39
N SER A 376 22.31 -3.84 5.47
CA SER A 376 21.95 -4.26 6.83
C SER A 376 20.53 -3.89 7.26
N GLY A 377 19.94 -2.87 6.63
CA GLY A 377 18.55 -2.46 6.85
C GLY A 377 17.58 -2.95 5.78
N ASN A 378 18.01 -3.79 4.83
CA ASN A 378 17.22 -4.20 3.66
C ASN A 378 16.75 -3.01 2.80
N ILE A 379 17.57 -1.96 2.70
CA ILE A 379 17.36 -0.88 1.73
C ILE A 379 18.18 -1.23 0.49
N GLU A 380 17.50 -1.46 -0.62
CA GLU A 380 18.16 -1.65 -1.91
C GLU A 380 18.79 -0.33 -2.37
N TYR A 381 19.84 -0.44 -3.18
CA TYR A 381 20.44 0.72 -3.82
C TYR A 381 20.79 0.41 -5.26
N PHE A 382 20.90 1.47 -6.04
CA PHE A 382 21.37 1.41 -7.42
C PHE A 382 22.25 2.61 -7.73
N GLY A 383 23.01 2.49 -8.81
CA GLY A 383 23.87 3.56 -9.28
C GLY A 383 25.18 3.67 -8.49
N GLU A 384 26.09 4.45 -9.06
CA GLU A 384 27.38 4.82 -8.48
C GLU A 384 27.79 6.23 -8.93
N PRO A 385 28.64 6.94 -8.15
CA PRO A 385 29.01 8.33 -8.46
C PRO A 385 29.86 8.48 -9.74
N TRP A 386 30.60 7.43 -10.14
CA TRP A 386 31.60 7.50 -11.22
C TRP A 386 31.48 6.40 -12.28
N ASP A 387 31.30 5.13 -11.86
CA ASP A 387 31.34 3.97 -12.76
C ASP A 387 29.96 3.38 -13.01
N PHE A 388 29.30 3.86 -14.07
CA PHE A 388 27.99 3.33 -14.48
C PHE A 388 28.07 1.94 -15.11
N LYS A 389 29.24 1.46 -15.56
CA LYS A 389 29.33 0.16 -16.26
C LYS A 389 29.16 -1.00 -15.31
N ASN A 390 29.73 -0.86 -14.10
CA ASN A 390 29.66 -1.86 -13.05
C ASN A 390 28.64 -1.50 -11.95
N SER A 391 27.93 -0.37 -12.08
CA SER A 391 26.97 0.06 -11.08
C SER A 391 25.82 -0.92 -10.94
N LYS A 392 25.40 -1.19 -9.70
CA LYS A 392 24.20 -1.97 -9.41
C LYS A 392 22.97 -1.30 -10.04
N ILE A 393 22.09 -2.10 -10.61
CA ILE A 393 20.78 -1.67 -11.08
C ILE A 393 19.70 -2.30 -10.20
N PHE A 394 18.61 -1.56 -9.99
CA PHE A 394 17.48 -2.09 -9.27
C PHE A 394 16.54 -2.82 -10.23
N LYS A 395 16.02 -3.98 -9.83
CA LYS A 395 15.05 -4.79 -10.59
C LYS A 395 13.97 -5.29 -9.65
N GLY A 396 12.70 -5.10 -10.02
CA GLY A 396 11.58 -5.59 -9.24
C GLY A 396 10.25 -5.47 -9.99
N ASN A 397 9.40 -6.50 -9.93
CA ASN A 397 8.01 -6.46 -10.43
C ASN A 397 7.83 -5.85 -11.85
N GLY A 398 8.73 -6.17 -12.79
CA GLY A 398 8.64 -5.69 -14.18
C GLY A 398 9.14 -4.26 -14.39
N ILE A 399 9.89 -3.70 -13.45
CA ILE A 399 10.61 -2.44 -13.59
C ILE A 399 12.12 -2.62 -13.42
N VAL A 400 12.90 -1.77 -14.09
CA VAL A 400 14.34 -1.63 -13.89
C VAL A 400 14.65 -0.16 -13.66
N ILE A 401 15.39 0.16 -12.60
CA ILE A 401 15.85 1.52 -12.31
C ILE A 401 17.37 1.58 -12.44
N VAL A 402 17.84 2.57 -13.18
CA VAL A 402 19.28 2.84 -13.38
C VAL A 402 19.58 4.27 -13.01
N GLY A 403 20.64 4.47 -12.22
CA GLY A 403 21.08 5.77 -11.75
C GLY A 403 22.28 6.29 -12.53
N PHE A 404 22.28 7.56 -12.94
CA PHE A 404 23.46 8.20 -13.56
C PHE A 404 23.75 9.57 -12.96
N ASN A 405 25.04 9.81 -12.68
CA ASN A 405 25.55 11.12 -12.30
C ASN A 405 26.12 11.85 -13.53
N ALA A 406 25.57 13.02 -13.87
CA ALA A 406 25.99 13.85 -15.01
C ALA A 406 26.47 15.25 -14.60
N THR A 407 26.83 15.44 -13.33
CA THR A 407 27.42 16.69 -12.80
C THR A 407 28.90 16.87 -13.16
N TYR A 408 29.55 15.78 -13.58
CA TYR A 408 30.90 15.73 -14.12
C TYR A 408 30.86 15.40 -15.62
N PRO A 409 31.99 15.44 -16.36
CA PRO A 409 32.01 15.10 -17.79
C PRO A 409 31.30 13.78 -18.08
N PHE A 410 30.12 13.89 -18.72
CA PHE A 410 29.23 12.76 -18.95
C PHE A 410 29.53 12.08 -20.28
N LYS A 411 29.91 10.81 -20.24
CA LYS A 411 30.25 10.03 -21.44
C LYS A 411 29.01 9.52 -22.17
N ILE A 412 28.22 10.45 -22.70
CA ILE A 412 26.91 10.17 -23.30
C ILE A 412 26.95 9.05 -24.35
N GLY A 413 28.02 8.97 -25.17
CA GLY A 413 28.18 7.91 -26.16
C GLY A 413 28.18 6.51 -25.53
N GLU A 414 29.01 6.30 -24.52
CA GLU A 414 29.12 5.01 -23.82
C GLU A 414 27.84 4.69 -23.03
N VAL A 415 27.23 5.70 -22.41
CA VAL A 415 25.98 5.53 -21.64
C VAL A 415 24.82 5.12 -22.55
N LYS A 416 24.70 5.69 -23.74
CA LYS A 416 23.67 5.30 -24.71
C LYS A 416 23.76 3.83 -25.10
N ASP A 417 24.97 3.36 -25.39
CA ASP A 417 25.17 1.97 -25.78
C ASP A 417 24.87 1.03 -24.61
N TRP A 418 25.22 1.42 -23.40
CA TRP A 418 24.86 0.69 -22.19
C TRP A 418 23.35 0.65 -21.95
N ILE A 419 22.62 1.76 -22.17
CA ILE A 419 21.15 1.80 -22.04
C ILE A 419 20.50 0.89 -23.08
N ARG A 420 20.97 0.90 -24.33
CA ARG A 420 20.48 -0.01 -25.37
C ARG A 420 20.64 -1.47 -24.96
N ASN A 421 21.84 -1.85 -24.53
CA ASN A 421 22.12 -3.23 -24.08
C ASN A 421 21.24 -3.61 -22.87
N THR A 422 21.04 -2.67 -21.94
CA THR A 422 20.19 -2.89 -20.76
C THR A 422 18.74 -3.08 -21.19
N LYS A 423 18.21 -2.21 -22.07
CA LYS A 423 16.84 -2.32 -22.59
C LYS A 423 16.64 -3.59 -23.41
N GLU A 424 17.64 -4.04 -24.17
CA GLU A 424 17.58 -5.32 -24.89
C GLU A 424 17.55 -6.51 -23.92
N THR A 425 18.36 -6.48 -22.87
CA THR A 425 18.40 -7.50 -21.81
C THR A 425 17.09 -7.51 -21.01
N HIS A 426 16.47 -6.34 -20.84
CA HIS A 426 15.27 -6.09 -20.04
C HIS A 426 14.07 -5.66 -20.90
N LYS A 427 13.92 -6.27 -22.08
CA LYS A 427 12.91 -5.84 -23.08
C LYS A 427 11.46 -5.88 -22.60
N ASN A 428 11.16 -6.67 -21.57
CA ASN A 428 9.82 -6.78 -20.99
C ASN A 428 9.63 -5.91 -19.75
N ASP A 429 10.71 -5.30 -19.24
CA ASP A 429 10.68 -4.44 -18.06
C ASP A 429 10.58 -2.97 -18.49
N PHE A 430 9.96 -2.17 -17.62
CA PHE A 430 9.89 -0.72 -17.79
C PHE A 430 11.19 -0.08 -17.27
N LEU A 431 11.96 0.54 -18.16
CA LEU A 431 13.27 1.10 -17.84
C LEU A 431 13.17 2.56 -17.40
N ILE A 432 13.37 2.81 -16.10
CA ILE A 432 13.40 4.12 -15.48
C ILE A 432 14.85 4.57 -15.33
N LEU A 433 15.18 5.77 -15.83
CA LEU A 433 16.45 6.41 -15.51
C LEU A 433 16.26 7.44 -14.41
N PHE A 434 17.00 7.28 -13.31
CA PHE A 434 17.10 8.29 -12.26
C PHE A 434 18.41 9.08 -12.46
N MET A 435 18.30 10.30 -12.96
CA MET A 435 19.41 11.15 -13.34
C MET A 435 19.72 12.17 -12.25
N HIS A 436 20.99 12.35 -11.92
CA HIS A 436 21.48 13.47 -11.10
C HIS A 436 22.22 14.45 -12.04
N PHE A 437 21.53 15.49 -12.50
CA PHE A 437 21.95 16.34 -13.62
C PHE A 437 21.23 17.70 -13.67
N GLY A 438 21.72 18.58 -14.55
CA GLY A 438 21.13 19.89 -14.80
C GLY A 438 21.86 21.03 -14.10
N GLU A 439 21.57 22.26 -14.48
CA GLU A 439 22.16 23.46 -13.88
C GLU A 439 21.46 23.80 -12.55
N GLU A 440 22.25 24.01 -11.48
CA GLU A 440 21.73 24.34 -10.15
C GLU A 440 20.85 25.60 -10.17
N TYR A 441 19.73 25.55 -9.43
CA TYR A 441 18.81 26.65 -9.19
C TYR A 441 18.05 27.19 -10.42
N ILE A 442 18.16 26.53 -11.57
CA ILE A 442 17.43 26.90 -12.79
C ILE A 442 16.22 25.98 -13.01
N GLN A 443 15.01 26.52 -12.80
CA GLN A 443 13.75 25.77 -12.92
C GLN A 443 13.40 25.33 -14.36
N LYS A 444 13.86 26.06 -15.39
CA LYS A 444 13.63 25.67 -16.78
C LYS A 444 14.77 24.79 -17.30
N SER A 445 14.45 23.66 -17.93
CA SER A 445 15.44 22.82 -18.59
C SER A 445 16.22 23.62 -19.64
N THR A 446 17.55 23.47 -19.63
CA THR A 446 18.42 24.07 -20.66
C THR A 446 18.33 23.25 -21.95
N SER A 447 18.83 23.79 -23.06
CA SER A 447 18.94 23.02 -24.31
C SER A 447 19.84 21.80 -24.16
N TYR A 448 20.84 21.86 -23.28
CA TYR A 448 21.71 20.72 -22.98
C TYR A 448 20.99 19.66 -22.14
N ASP A 449 20.22 20.06 -21.14
CA ASP A 449 19.39 19.14 -20.33
C ASP A 449 18.47 18.33 -21.26
N SER A 450 17.76 19.02 -22.17
CA SER A 450 16.87 18.38 -23.13
C SER A 450 17.60 17.50 -24.14
N TYR A 451 18.73 17.96 -24.69
CA TYR A 451 19.56 17.16 -25.57
C TYR A 451 19.98 15.84 -24.91
N LEU A 452 20.43 15.91 -23.65
CA LEU A 452 20.84 14.75 -22.88
C LEU A 452 19.65 13.81 -22.66
N ALA A 453 18.55 14.31 -22.09
CA ALA A 453 17.38 13.48 -21.80
C ALA A 453 16.78 12.81 -23.04
N HIS A 454 16.58 13.55 -24.14
CA HIS A 454 16.08 13.01 -25.41
C HIS A 454 16.98 11.93 -25.97
N THR A 455 18.30 12.13 -25.86
CA THR A 455 19.28 11.14 -26.32
C THR A 455 19.21 9.83 -25.55
N LEU A 456 18.91 9.88 -24.25
CA LEU A 456 18.74 8.70 -23.39
C LEU A 456 17.38 8.02 -23.62
N VAL A 457 16.31 8.79 -23.84
CA VAL A 457 15.01 8.24 -24.27
C VAL A 457 15.17 7.49 -25.60
N ASP A 458 15.82 8.11 -26.58
CA ASP A 458 16.12 7.50 -27.88
C ASP A 458 16.98 6.24 -27.78
N ALA A 459 17.75 6.07 -26.70
CA ALA A 459 18.56 4.89 -26.45
C ALA A 459 17.77 3.74 -25.79
N GLY A 460 16.65 4.02 -25.12
CA GLY A 460 15.82 2.97 -24.51
C GLY A 460 15.10 3.34 -23.21
N ALA A 461 15.30 4.53 -22.65
CA ALA A 461 14.62 4.94 -21.41
C ALA A 461 13.11 5.12 -21.60
N ASP A 462 12.31 4.50 -20.73
CA ASP A 462 10.84 4.59 -20.79
C ASP A 462 10.27 5.70 -19.89
N LEU A 463 11.07 6.14 -18.91
CA LEU A 463 10.81 7.26 -18.02
C LEU A 463 12.16 7.85 -17.57
N ILE A 464 12.25 9.19 -17.48
CA ILE A 464 13.39 9.87 -16.86
C ILE A 464 12.90 10.67 -15.66
N ILE A 465 13.56 10.49 -14.52
CA ILE A 465 13.35 11.24 -13.28
C ILE A 465 14.67 11.89 -12.88
N GLY A 466 14.66 13.21 -12.69
CA GLY A 466 15.84 14.00 -12.35
C GLY A 466 15.89 14.42 -10.88
N SER A 467 17.11 14.67 -10.41
CA SER A 467 17.46 15.41 -9.19
C SER A 467 18.79 16.15 -9.42
N HIS A 468 19.35 16.85 -8.41
CA HIS A 468 20.57 17.70 -8.43
C HIS A 468 20.33 19.21 -8.42
N PRO A 469 19.46 19.81 -9.27
CA PRO A 469 19.36 21.27 -9.38
C PRO A 469 18.88 21.99 -8.11
N HIS A 470 18.53 21.25 -7.05
CA HIS A 470 17.95 21.71 -5.80
C HIS A 470 16.62 22.46 -5.93
N VAL A 471 16.06 22.52 -7.14
CA VAL A 471 14.76 23.14 -7.44
C VAL A 471 13.95 22.18 -8.33
N VAL A 472 12.63 22.25 -8.21
CA VAL A 472 11.74 21.51 -9.13
C VAL A 472 11.84 22.12 -10.53
N LYS A 473 12.10 21.28 -11.53
CA LYS A 473 12.17 21.71 -12.93
C LYS A 473 10.91 21.31 -13.70
N ASP A 474 10.77 21.82 -14.92
CA ASP A 474 9.66 21.52 -15.81
C ASP A 474 9.55 20.02 -16.15
N ILE A 475 8.35 19.62 -16.60
CA ILE A 475 8.03 18.26 -17.03
C ILE A 475 7.80 18.27 -18.54
N GLU A 476 8.43 17.34 -19.23
CA GLU A 476 8.30 17.20 -20.67
C GLU A 476 7.64 15.86 -21.06
N LEU A 477 6.73 15.91 -22.03
CA LEU A 477 6.25 14.73 -22.76
C LEU A 477 6.96 14.66 -24.11
N TYR A 478 8.09 13.96 -24.16
CA TYR A 478 8.90 13.84 -25.36
C TYR A 478 8.37 12.71 -26.26
N THR A 479 8.28 12.97 -27.57
CA THR A 479 7.97 11.94 -28.57
C THR A 479 9.25 11.53 -29.28
N SER A 480 9.73 10.32 -29.02
CA SER A 480 10.91 9.79 -29.70
C SER A 480 10.56 9.39 -31.12
N GLU A 481 11.16 10.05 -32.11
CA GLU A 481 11.00 9.69 -33.51
C GLU A 481 11.64 8.33 -33.85
N LYS A 482 12.69 7.94 -33.12
CA LYS A 482 13.37 6.66 -33.32
C LYS A 482 12.57 5.49 -32.77
N ARG A 483 11.95 5.68 -31.61
CA ARG A 483 11.22 4.62 -30.90
C ARG A 483 9.73 4.63 -31.18
N LYS A 484 9.20 5.76 -31.69
CA LYS A 484 7.77 6.00 -31.93
C LYS A 484 6.91 5.87 -30.67
N ILE A 485 7.46 6.30 -29.53
CA ILE A 485 6.79 6.30 -28.23
C ILE A 485 6.82 7.69 -27.60
N LYS A 486 5.88 7.93 -26.69
CA LYS A 486 5.90 9.09 -25.80
C LYS A 486 6.53 8.70 -24.46
N THR A 487 7.39 9.56 -23.94
CA THR A 487 8.12 9.36 -22.69
C THR A 487 8.03 10.61 -21.83
N LEU A 488 7.69 10.44 -20.55
CA LEU A 488 7.76 11.52 -19.57
C LEU A 488 9.21 11.73 -19.13
N ILE A 489 9.57 13.00 -18.98
CA ILE A 489 10.85 13.45 -18.46
C ILE A 489 10.55 14.45 -17.35
N PHE A 490 10.85 14.07 -16.12
CA PHE A 490 10.89 14.97 -14.97
C PHE A 490 12.32 15.48 -14.84
N TYR A 491 12.60 16.74 -15.17
CA TYR A 491 13.99 17.23 -15.18
C TYR A 491 14.60 17.38 -13.78
N SER A 492 13.77 17.60 -12.75
CA SER A 492 14.20 17.62 -11.35
C SER A 492 13.00 17.57 -10.42
N LEU A 493 13.07 16.74 -9.38
CA LEU A 493 12.12 16.71 -8.26
C LEU A 493 12.46 17.72 -7.14
N GLY A 494 13.58 18.42 -7.24
CA GLY A 494 14.04 19.40 -6.26
C GLY A 494 14.54 18.78 -4.95
N ASN A 495 14.64 19.58 -3.91
CA ASN A 495 15.04 19.10 -2.59
C ASN A 495 13.90 18.34 -1.90
N PHE A 496 14.21 17.20 -1.29
CA PHE A 496 13.29 16.52 -0.37
C PHE A 496 13.66 16.74 1.10
N ILE A 497 14.95 16.62 1.44
CA ILE A 497 15.52 16.99 2.74
C ILE A 497 16.82 17.76 2.49
N PHE A 498 16.82 19.04 2.83
CA PHE A 498 18.00 19.89 2.69
C PHE A 498 17.95 21.09 3.63
N ASP A 499 19.10 21.71 3.93
CA ASP A 499 19.23 22.92 4.77
C ASP A 499 19.51 24.20 3.97
N GLN A 500 19.10 24.24 2.70
CA GLN A 500 19.16 25.42 1.83
C GLN A 500 17.91 26.27 2.01
N TYR A 501 18.03 27.37 2.77
CA TYR A 501 16.90 28.26 3.10
C TYR A 501 16.96 29.63 2.41
N PHE A 502 17.79 29.78 1.38
CA PHE A 502 18.10 31.08 0.80
C PHE A 502 17.12 31.51 -0.30
N SER A 503 16.28 30.61 -0.82
CA SER A 503 15.22 30.94 -1.78
C SER A 503 13.96 30.12 -1.55
N TYR A 504 12.86 30.49 -2.21
CA TYR A 504 11.61 29.72 -2.16
C TYR A 504 11.76 28.39 -2.93
N GLU A 505 12.40 28.45 -4.10
CA GLU A 505 12.56 27.34 -5.04
C GLU A 505 13.36 26.18 -4.45
N THR A 506 14.32 26.49 -3.56
CA THR A 506 15.14 25.49 -2.84
C THR A 506 14.45 24.90 -1.61
N GLN A 507 13.32 25.50 -1.20
CA GLN A 507 12.48 25.07 -0.08
C GLN A 507 11.17 24.44 -0.56
N VAL A 508 11.06 24.07 -1.83
CA VAL A 508 9.95 23.30 -2.37
C VAL A 508 10.46 22.09 -3.14
N GLY A 509 9.68 21.02 -3.12
CA GLY A 509 10.00 19.76 -3.78
C GLY A 509 8.76 19.15 -4.40
N LEU A 510 8.96 18.12 -5.21
CA LEU A 510 7.87 17.36 -5.84
C LEU A 510 8.01 15.89 -5.49
N MET A 511 7.02 15.33 -4.82
CA MET A 511 6.87 13.88 -4.69
C MET A 511 6.12 13.36 -5.92
N LEU A 512 6.63 12.30 -6.52
CA LEU A 512 6.03 11.64 -7.66
C LEU A 512 5.56 10.25 -7.24
N PHE A 513 4.25 10.03 -7.20
CA PHE A 513 3.70 8.69 -7.03
C PHE A 513 3.31 8.09 -8.38
N ILE A 514 3.52 6.78 -8.54
CA ILE A 514 3.28 6.06 -9.79
C ILE A 514 2.47 4.80 -9.48
N THR A 515 1.32 4.67 -10.11
CA THR A 515 0.58 3.41 -10.19
C THR A 515 0.73 2.84 -11.59
N LYS A 516 1.29 1.63 -11.71
CA LYS A 516 1.42 0.89 -12.96
C LYS A 516 0.47 -0.30 -12.97
N ILE A 517 -0.42 -0.39 -13.95
CA ILE A 517 -1.30 -1.54 -14.20
C ILE A 517 -1.09 -1.96 -15.65
N GLY A 518 -0.31 -3.02 -15.85
CA GLY A 518 0.10 -3.45 -17.19
C GLY A 518 0.88 -2.33 -17.89
N LYS A 519 0.31 -1.80 -18.98
CA LYS A 519 0.87 -0.68 -19.75
C LYS A 519 0.29 0.69 -19.39
N ASN A 520 -0.69 0.74 -18.49
CA ASN A 520 -1.30 1.98 -18.03
C ASN A 520 -0.57 2.49 -16.80
N PHE A 521 -0.27 3.78 -16.80
CA PHE A 521 0.44 4.48 -15.75
C PHE A 521 -0.36 5.69 -15.33
N GLN A 522 -0.49 5.85 -14.01
CA GLN A 522 -0.95 7.08 -13.39
C GLN A 522 0.21 7.67 -12.61
N PHE A 523 0.52 8.93 -12.88
CA PHE A 523 1.52 9.72 -12.18
C PHE A 523 0.80 10.79 -11.37
N VAL A 524 0.96 10.75 -10.04
CA VAL A 524 0.39 11.73 -9.12
C VAL A 524 1.50 12.66 -8.66
N LEU A 525 1.27 13.97 -8.81
CA LEU A 525 2.20 15.04 -8.53
C LEU A 525 1.81 15.71 -7.22
N GLU A 526 2.60 15.51 -6.17
CA GLU A 526 2.33 16.09 -4.85
C GLU A 526 3.45 17.03 -4.42
N PRO A 527 3.24 18.36 -4.54
CA PRO A 527 4.24 19.32 -4.13
C PRO A 527 4.32 19.43 -2.61
N ILE A 528 5.54 19.65 -2.15
CA ILE A 528 5.87 19.78 -0.73
C ILE A 528 6.59 21.10 -0.49
N THR A 529 6.45 21.61 0.73
CA THR A 529 7.27 22.70 1.26
C THR A 529 8.21 22.17 2.33
N LEU A 530 9.43 22.70 2.36
CA LEU A 530 10.46 22.39 3.35
C LEU A 530 10.48 23.49 4.39
N TYR A 531 10.08 23.16 5.62
CA TYR A 531 10.24 24.06 6.76
C TYR A 531 11.24 23.47 7.75
N GLN A 532 12.34 24.18 8.00
CA GLN A 532 13.41 23.70 8.89
C GLN A 532 13.94 22.30 8.49
N SER A 533 14.04 22.04 7.17
CA SER A 533 14.43 20.74 6.60
C SER A 533 13.45 19.59 6.85
N GLN A 534 12.19 19.90 7.16
CA GLN A 534 11.10 18.92 7.21
C GLN A 534 10.13 19.18 6.05
N PRO A 535 9.87 18.18 5.19
CA PRO A 535 8.90 18.26 4.12
C PRO A 535 7.50 18.14 4.71
N LYS A 536 6.58 18.91 4.12
CA LYS A 536 5.14 18.89 4.43
C LYS A 536 4.37 19.00 3.13
N LEU A 537 3.24 18.28 3.06
CA LEU A 537 2.27 18.51 2.00
C LEU A 537 1.82 19.97 2.00
N MET A 538 1.78 20.58 0.82
CA MET A 538 1.26 21.94 0.66
C MET A 538 -0.25 22.00 0.98
N SER A 539 -0.73 23.15 1.46
CA SER A 539 -2.17 23.41 1.51
C SER A 539 -2.77 23.42 0.10
N GLU A 540 -4.08 23.26 -0.03
CA GLU A 540 -4.77 23.26 -1.34
C GLU A 540 -4.40 24.46 -2.22
N LYS A 541 -4.39 25.66 -1.62
CA LYS A 541 -4.08 26.90 -2.32
C LYS A 541 -2.64 26.95 -2.80
N GLU A 542 -1.69 26.54 -1.94
CA GLU A 542 -0.26 26.47 -2.29
C GLU A 542 -0.04 25.42 -3.37
N ARG A 543 -0.61 24.23 -3.22
CA ARG A 543 -0.56 23.13 -4.19
C ARG A 543 -1.07 23.58 -5.55
N THR A 544 -2.23 24.23 -5.60
CA THR A 544 -2.84 24.72 -6.85
C THR A 544 -1.96 25.77 -7.53
N THR A 545 -1.39 26.68 -6.75
CA THR A 545 -0.49 27.72 -7.26
C THR A 545 0.78 27.09 -7.84
N PHE A 546 1.43 26.22 -7.07
CA PHE A 546 2.64 25.51 -7.48
C PHE A 546 2.42 24.69 -8.76
N LEU A 547 1.37 23.88 -8.81
CA LEU A 547 1.06 23.06 -9.98
C LEU A 547 0.72 23.90 -11.22
N THR A 548 0.10 25.07 -11.03
CA THR A 548 -0.17 26.01 -12.13
C THR A 548 1.12 26.60 -12.70
N GLU A 549 2.07 26.99 -11.84
CA GLU A 549 3.39 27.48 -12.25
C GLU A 549 4.19 26.39 -12.97
N LEU A 550 4.24 25.19 -12.40
CA LEU A 550 4.87 24.02 -13.02
C LEU A 550 4.27 23.72 -14.39
N ALA A 551 2.93 23.76 -14.52
CA ALA A 551 2.24 23.54 -15.79
C ALA A 551 2.57 24.61 -16.84
N ASN A 552 2.84 25.85 -16.43
CA ASN A 552 3.18 26.95 -17.35
C ASN A 552 4.60 26.84 -17.91
N MET A 553 5.54 26.23 -17.17
CA MET A 553 6.89 25.98 -17.65
C MET A 553 7.06 24.62 -18.35
N SER A 554 6.10 23.71 -18.22
CA SER A 554 6.11 22.34 -18.77
C SER A 554 5.57 22.22 -20.21
N SER A 555 5.64 21.03 -20.81
CA SER A 555 5.05 20.75 -22.12
C SER A 555 3.57 21.15 -22.17
N LYS A 556 3.16 21.84 -23.24
CA LYS A 556 1.78 22.33 -23.42
C LYS A 556 0.73 21.21 -23.31
N ASP A 557 1.05 20.04 -23.84
CA ASP A 557 0.16 18.87 -23.83
C ASP A 557 -0.11 18.31 -22.42
N LEU A 558 0.74 18.64 -21.44
CA LEU A 558 0.59 18.22 -20.05
C LEU A 558 -0.10 19.27 -19.17
N LYS A 559 -0.39 20.46 -19.69
CA LYS A 559 -0.76 21.63 -18.88
C LYS A 559 -1.93 21.36 -17.93
N GLU A 560 -3.03 20.81 -18.43
CA GLU A 560 -4.20 20.53 -17.59
C GLU A 560 -3.98 19.34 -16.65
N SER A 561 -3.28 18.30 -17.11
CA SER A 561 -2.91 17.16 -16.25
C SER A 561 -2.02 17.57 -15.08
N ILE A 562 -1.02 18.45 -15.31
CA ILE A 562 -0.14 18.95 -14.25
C ILE A 562 -0.93 19.83 -13.27
N LYS A 563 -1.79 20.74 -13.74
CA LYS A 563 -2.64 21.55 -12.85
C LYS A 563 -3.52 20.70 -11.94
N ASN A 564 -4.06 19.59 -12.46
CA ASN A 564 -4.85 18.64 -11.68
C ASN A 564 -3.99 17.76 -10.77
N GLY A 565 -2.67 17.76 -10.96
CA GLY A 565 -1.71 16.92 -10.25
C GLY A 565 -1.75 15.45 -10.65
N ILE A 566 -2.37 15.10 -11.79
CA ILE A 566 -2.49 13.72 -12.25
C ILE A 566 -2.24 13.64 -13.75
N ILE A 567 -1.23 12.86 -14.15
CA ILE A 567 -0.94 12.54 -15.54
C ILE A 567 -1.25 11.05 -15.75
N ASN A 568 -2.12 10.71 -16.69
CA ASN A 568 -2.42 9.33 -17.07
C ASN A 568 -1.84 9.05 -18.46
N LEU A 569 -1.10 7.95 -18.61
CA LEU A 569 -0.52 7.55 -19.89
C LEU A 569 -0.60 6.03 -20.09
N THR A 570 -0.83 5.62 -21.33
CA THR A 570 -0.56 4.24 -21.77
C THR A 570 0.77 4.22 -22.49
N ILE A 571 1.75 3.50 -21.96
CA ILE A 571 3.11 3.44 -22.52
C ILE A 571 3.31 2.07 -23.16
N ASN A 572 3.61 2.07 -24.46
CA ASN A 572 4.00 0.87 -25.20
C ASN A 572 5.52 0.83 -25.28
N TYR A 573 6.16 0.11 -24.36
CA TYR A 573 7.62 0.08 -24.17
C TYR A 573 8.24 -1.28 -24.43
#